data_AF-A0A1Z8X2N8-F1
#
_entry.id   AF-A0A1Z8X2N8-F1
#
_cell.length_a   1.000
_cell.length_b   1.000
_cell.length_c   1.000
_cell.angle_alpha   90.00
_cell.angle_beta   90.00
_cell.angle_gamma   90.00
#
_symmetry.space_group_name_H-M   'P 1'
#
loop_
_entity.id
_entity.type
_entity.pdbx_description
1 polymer ?
#
loop_
_entity_poly.entity_id
_entity_poly.type
_entity_poly.pdbx_seq_one_letter_code
_entity_poly.pdbx_strand_id
1 'polypeptide(L)'
;MTLYYQTSSWSSQPQVSEKTKTLWKHVAEKKNWRITQLPNGFYQTEYQDPEAEEWIDVTRRETLEGAEEAVIASVEHYKKKIEFLNGPKVVKTFK
;
A
#
# COMPACT_ATOMS: atom_id res chain seq x y z
N MET A 1 6.66 22.43 -39.81
CA MET A 1 5.47 21.90 -39.11
C MET A 1 5.86 21.72 -37.65
N THR A 2 5.57 22.69 -36.79
CA THR A 2 5.78 22.58 -35.34
C THR A 2 4.51 21.99 -34.71
N LEU A 3 4.62 20.80 -34.13
CA LEU A 3 3.53 20.16 -33.40
C LEU A 3 3.49 20.72 -31.98
N TYR A 4 2.43 21.46 -31.64
CA TYR A 4 2.16 21.91 -30.28
C TYR A 4 1.33 20.83 -29.57
N TYR A 5 1.93 20.13 -28.61
CA TYR A 5 1.21 19.22 -27.74
C TYR A 5 0.60 20.01 -26.58
N GLN A 6 -0.72 20.18 -26.59
CA GLN A 6 -1.46 20.74 -25.47
C GLN A 6 -1.78 19.60 -24.50
N THR A 7 -1.12 19.58 -23.34
CA THR A 7 -1.46 18.63 -22.27
C THR A 7 -2.52 19.27 -21.38
N SER A 8 -3.75 18.76 -21.39
CA SER A 8 -4.76 19.14 -20.40
C SER A 8 -4.52 18.35 -19.11
N SER A 9 -3.83 18.95 -18.13
CA SER A 9 -3.73 18.37 -16.80
C SER A 9 -5.04 18.61 -16.04
N TRP A 10 -5.88 17.59 -15.96
CA TRP A 10 -7.08 17.59 -15.13
C TRP A 10 -6.67 17.41 -13.66
N SER A 11 -6.46 18.49 -12.91
CA SER A 11 -6.14 18.41 -11.47
C SER A 11 -7.41 18.26 -10.62
N SER A 12 -8.20 17.22 -10.86
CA SER A 12 -9.19 16.77 -9.87
C SER A 12 -8.61 15.57 -9.16
N GLN A 13 -7.75 15.81 -8.17
CA GLN A 13 -7.24 14.71 -7.35
C GLN A 13 -8.44 14.15 -6.57
N PRO A 14 -8.92 12.93 -6.88
CA PRO A 14 -10.13 12.42 -6.27
C PRO A 14 -9.94 12.31 -4.76
N GLN A 15 -10.90 12.82 -4.00
CA GLN A 15 -10.89 12.70 -2.54
C GLN A 15 -10.94 11.21 -2.18
N VAL A 16 -9.97 10.75 -1.39
CA VAL A 16 -9.87 9.34 -1.00
C VAL A 16 -11.10 8.94 -0.18
N SER A 17 -11.82 7.92 -0.63
CA SER A 17 -13.02 7.42 0.04
C SER A 17 -12.71 6.90 1.45
N GLU A 18 -13.70 6.96 2.36
CA GLU A 18 -13.51 6.47 3.74
C GLU A 18 -13.15 4.98 3.79
N LYS A 19 -13.77 4.16 2.92
CA LYS A 19 -13.45 2.73 2.77
C LYS A 19 -11.99 2.49 2.37
N THR A 20 -11.45 3.35 1.52
CA THR A 20 -10.05 3.25 1.12
C THR A 20 -9.12 3.61 2.29
N LYS A 21 -9.51 4.58 3.13
CA LYS A 21 -8.75 4.95 4.32
C LYS A 21 -8.76 3.85 5.38
N THR A 22 -9.89 3.17 5.59
CA THR A 22 -9.98 2.04 6.52
C THR A 22 -9.14 0.86 6.02
N LEU A 23 -9.21 0.55 4.73
CA LEU A 23 -8.36 -0.46 4.11
C LEU A 23 -6.87 -0.15 4.34
N TRP A 24 -6.42 1.08 4.03
CA TRP A 24 -5.01 1.46 4.22
C TRP A 24 -4.55 1.34 5.67
N LYS A 25 -5.39 1.72 6.63
CA LYS A 25 -5.10 1.52 8.06
C LYS A 25 -4.97 0.05 8.42
N HIS A 26 -5.82 -0.81 7.87
CA HIS A 26 -5.77 -2.25 8.10
C HIS A 26 -4.49 -2.87 7.53
N VAL A 27 -4.17 -2.62 6.25
CA VAL A 27 -2.98 -3.20 5.61
C VAL A 27 -1.66 -2.58 6.08
N ALA A 28 -1.70 -1.43 6.77
CA ALA A 28 -0.53 -0.83 7.42
C ALA A 28 -0.07 -1.58 8.68
N GLU A 29 -0.83 -2.57 9.16
CA GLU A 29 -0.47 -3.39 10.31
C GLU A 29 0.07 -4.75 9.84
N LYS A 30 1.34 -5.06 10.15
CA LYS A 30 2.01 -6.33 9.73
C LYS A 30 1.26 -7.58 10.21
N LYS A 31 0.51 -7.52 11.32
CA LYS A 31 -0.25 -8.66 11.86
C LYS A 31 -1.38 -9.15 10.93
N ASN A 32 -1.86 -8.30 10.02
CA ASN A 32 -2.92 -8.64 9.08
C ASN A 32 -2.37 -9.28 7.80
N TRP A 33 -1.06 -9.55 7.77
CA TRP A 33 -0.38 -10.20 6.66
C TRP A 33 0.04 -11.60 7.05
N ARG A 34 0.01 -12.50 6.07
CA ARG A 34 0.60 -13.83 6.17
C ARG A 34 1.36 -14.18 4.89
N ILE A 35 2.25 -15.16 5.01
CA ILE A 35 2.97 -15.73 3.89
C ILE A 35 2.54 -17.19 3.79
N THR A 36 1.99 -17.57 2.64
CA THR A 36 1.56 -18.93 2.33
C THR A 36 2.54 -19.56 1.34
N GLN A 37 2.97 -20.80 1.59
CA GLN A 37 3.78 -21.55 0.64
C GLN A 37 2.84 -22.30 -0.31
N LEU A 38 2.99 -22.06 -1.61
CA LEU A 38 2.22 -22.74 -2.64
C LEU A 38 2.84 -24.10 -2.99
N PRO A 39 2.05 -25.05 -3.52
CA PRO A 39 2.55 -26.38 -3.91
C PRO A 39 3.66 -26.36 -4.98
N ASN A 40 3.78 -25.25 -5.71
CA ASN A 40 4.82 -25.03 -6.72
C ASN A 40 6.15 -24.50 -6.13
N GLY A 41 6.25 -24.35 -4.80
CA GLY A 41 7.45 -23.89 -4.11
C GLY A 41 7.57 -22.37 -3.97
N PHE A 42 6.66 -21.58 -4.54
CA PHE A 42 6.65 -20.12 -4.38
C PHE A 42 5.97 -19.71 -3.06
N TYR A 43 6.38 -18.56 -2.55
CA TYR A 43 5.77 -17.92 -1.39
C TYR A 43 4.83 -16.82 -1.86
N GLN A 44 3.57 -16.90 -1.45
CA GLN A 44 2.54 -15.92 -1.71
C GLN A 44 2.32 -15.06 -0.47
N THR A 45 2.32 -13.75 -0.65
CA THR A 45 1.99 -12.78 0.40
C THR A 45 0.52 -12.44 0.31
N GLU A 46 -0.18 -12.53 1.44
CA GLU A 46 -1.62 -12.30 1.53
C GLU A 46 -1.92 -11.35 2.67
N TYR A 47 -2.94 -10.51 2.51
CA TYR A 47 -3.51 -9.73 3.60
C TYR A 47 -4.96 -10.16 3.86
N GLN A 48 -5.40 -10.01 5.10
CA GLN A 48 -6.79 -10.28 5.47
C GLN A 48 -7.69 -9.13 5.03
N ASP A 49 -8.84 -9.44 4.43
CA ASP A 49 -9.84 -8.43 4.13
C ASP A 49 -10.44 -7.87 5.44
N PRO A 50 -10.58 -6.54 5.58
CA PRO A 50 -11.20 -5.95 6.77
C PRO A 50 -12.72 -6.18 6.88
N GLU A 51 -13.42 -6.44 5.78
CA GLU A 51 -14.87 -6.67 5.74
C GLU A 51 -15.23 -8.17 5.64
N ALA A 52 -14.35 -9.01 5.10
CA ALA A 52 -14.54 -10.45 4.95
C ALA A 52 -13.41 -11.25 5.62
N GLU A 53 -13.68 -12.47 6.10
CA GLU A 53 -12.61 -13.38 6.59
C GLU A 53 -11.84 -14.06 5.45
N GLU A 54 -11.63 -13.33 4.35
CA GLU A 54 -10.93 -13.78 3.16
C GLU A 54 -9.49 -13.25 3.15
N TRP A 55 -8.60 -14.01 2.51
CA TRP A 55 -7.19 -13.65 2.38
C TRP A 55 -6.90 -13.35 0.92
N ILE A 56 -6.47 -12.11 0.66
CA ILE A 56 -6.28 -11.58 -0.69
C ILE A 56 -4.79 -11.65 -1.03
N ASP A 57 -4.47 -12.24 -2.18
CA ASP A 57 -3.10 -12.34 -2.67
C ASP A 57 -2.57 -11.03 -3.25
N VAL A 58 -1.30 -10.73 -2.98
CA VAL A 58 -0.67 -9.47 -3.40
C VAL A 58 0.54 -9.72 -4.29
N THR A 59 1.53 -10.44 -3.78
CA THR A 59 2.77 -10.74 -4.53
C THR A 59 3.21 -12.18 -4.31
N ARG A 60 3.89 -12.73 -5.32
CA ARG A 60 4.53 -14.06 -5.27
C ARG A 60 6.05 -13.90 -5.41
N ARG A 61 6.81 -14.60 -4.56
CA ARG A 61 8.27 -14.58 -4.50
C ARG A 61 8.83 -16.00 -4.41
N GLU A 62 10.06 -16.18 -4.87
CA GLU A 62 10.75 -17.47 -4.82
C GLU A 62 11.33 -17.78 -3.43
N THR A 63 11.67 -16.75 -2.66
CA THR A 63 12.28 -16.89 -1.33
C THR A 63 11.36 -16.33 -0.24
N LEU A 64 11.46 -16.92 0.96
CA LEU A 64 10.73 -16.46 2.14
C LEU A 64 11.20 -15.05 2.56
N GLU A 65 12.51 -14.80 2.53
CA GLU A 65 13.09 -13.49 2.86
C GLU A 65 12.57 -12.40 1.91
N GLY A 66 12.52 -12.68 0.60
CA GLY A 66 11.97 -11.73 -0.36
C GLY A 66 10.47 -11.48 -0.19
N ALA A 67 9.72 -12.48 0.29
CA ALA A 67 8.33 -12.30 0.67
C ALA A 67 8.18 -11.43 1.93
N GLU A 68 9.03 -11.61 2.94
CA GLU A 68 9.01 -10.78 4.15
C GLU A 68 9.39 -9.33 3.86
N GLU A 69 10.44 -9.09 3.06
CA GLU A 69 10.82 -7.75 2.63
C GLU A 69 9.68 -7.06 1.86
N ALA A 70 8.99 -7.79 0.98
CA ALA A 70 7.84 -7.28 0.24
C ALA A 70 6.68 -6.86 1.18
N VAL A 71 6.42 -7.63 2.24
CA VAL A 71 5.42 -7.27 3.27
C VAL A 71 5.85 -6.01 4.02
N ILE A 72 7.12 -5.93 4.46
CA ILE A 72 7.65 -4.76 5.17
C ILE A 72 7.53 -3.50 4.31
N ALA A 73 7.95 -3.58 3.04
CA ALA A 73 7.86 -2.47 2.09
C ALA A 73 6.39 -2.06 1.84
N SER A 74 5.48 -3.03 1.73
CA SER A 74 4.05 -2.76 1.56
C SER A 74 3.46 -2.03 2.77
N VAL A 75 3.76 -2.50 3.97
CA VAL A 75 3.35 -1.86 5.23
C VAL A 75 3.87 -0.41 5.31
N GLU A 76 5.14 -0.19 4.98
CA GLU A 76 5.74 1.15 4.98
C GLU A 76 5.08 2.07 3.95
N HIS A 77 4.76 1.55 2.75
CA HIS A 77 4.05 2.28 1.71
C HIS A 77 2.68 2.78 2.19
N TYR A 78 1.89 1.91 2.85
CA TYR A 78 0.58 2.30 3.37
C TYR A 78 0.68 3.26 4.57
N LYS A 79 1.68 3.10 5.44
CA LYS A 79 1.96 4.09 6.50
C LYS A 79 2.24 5.48 5.94
N LYS A 80 3.10 5.59 4.92
CA LYS A 80 3.39 6.86 4.24
C LYS A 80 2.12 7.47 3.62
N LYS A 81 1.25 6.66 3.02
CA LYS A 81 -0.05 7.13 2.50
C LYS A 81 -0.95 7.71 3.60
N ILE A 82 -1.01 7.05 4.77
CA ILE A 82 -1.79 7.55 5.91
C ILE A 82 -1.19 8.85 6.46
N GLU A 83 0.14 8.94 6.56
CA GLU A 83 0.82 10.17 6.98
C GLU A 83 0.56 11.33 6.01
N PHE A 84 0.59 11.06 4.70
CA PHE A 84 0.26 12.05 3.68
C PHE A 84 -1.18 12.56 3.81
N LEU A 85 -2.13 11.68 4.16
CA LEU A 85 -3.52 12.07 4.40
C LEU A 85 -3.70 12.97 5.63
N ASN A 86 -2.85 12.84 6.65
CA ASN A 86 -2.92 13.64 7.87
C ASN A 86 -2.36 15.07 7.68
N GLY A 87 -1.74 15.35 6.52
CA GLY A 87 -1.20 16.66 6.18
C GLY A 87 0.23 16.90 6.69
N PRO A 88 0.73 18.14 6.56
CA PRO A 88 2.11 18.47 6.90
C PRO A 88 2.36 18.35 8.42
N LYS A 89 3.39 17.59 8.79
CA LYS A 89 3.83 17.44 10.18
C LYS A 89 4.86 18.51 10.52
N VAL A 90 4.63 19.28 11.58
CA VAL A 90 5.63 20.21 12.12
C VAL A 90 6.73 19.40 12.81
N VAL A 91 7.94 19.40 12.26
CA VAL A 91 9.07 18.62 12.77
C VAL A 91 9.95 19.42 13.72
N LYS A 92 10.04 20.74 13.51
CA LYS A 92 10.91 21.61 14.30
C LYS A 92 10.34 23.03 14.32
N THR A 93 10.33 23.65 15.49
CA THR A 93 10.08 25.08 15.66
C THR A 93 11.35 25.74 16.18
N PHE A 94 11.78 26.83 15.58
CA PHE A 94 12.85 27.67 16.12
C PHE A 94 12.18 28.80 16.91
N LYS A 95 12.40 28.82 18.23
CA LYS A 95 12.04 29.94 19.11
C LYS A 95 13.30 30.74 19.43
#